data_AF-L1I8K8-F1
#
_entry.id   AF-L1I8K8-F1
#
_cell.length_a   1.000
_cell.length_b   1.000
_cell.length_c   1.000
_cell.angle_alpha   90.00
_cell.angle_beta   90.00
_cell.angle_gamma   90.00
#
_symmetry.space_group_name_H-M   'P 1'
#
loop_
_entity.id
_entity.type
_entity.pdbx_description
1 polymer ?
#
loop_
_entity_poly.entity_id
_entity_poly.type
_entity_poly.pdbx_seq_one_letter_code
_entity_poly.pdbx_strand_id
1 'polypeptide(L)'
;MADPGTSVINPRRAHLQGFLKIVFRPFLAHCDGGAISDRSVNAVTKALGRVDPRVWELIIKLGISFGLSLLATRWIITMLDPQHKQRQSAQRSRKELLRRLGRDDIKTDEHEDVIAKEAVNPASIDVTFDDIGGLEEQKQRIREIVVLPFCRPELFTRGKLLRPPRGVLFYGPPGTGKTMLAKAIAKETRAVFLNVSLSTLQDKWFGESQKLVRAVFTLAWKLQPTIIFIDEIDSFLRERKDGEYEASCNMKSEFMALWDGLSTESSAQVVVIGATNRPWAIDKAILRRMPRSFLIDVPGAQQREEILRKILSHEVTEELDFVQLSKETEGYSGSDLKELCRAALLAPVQELIEQESRSEKRHCSNDLRPLKMDDIIKAKTMVTPTGESANDYLMRCTGMSADEFAKLLNINHQS
;
A
#
# COMPACT_ATOMS: atom_id res chain seq x y z
N MET A 1 9.19 -39.50 89.61
CA MET A 1 10.54 -39.03 89.26
C MET A 1 10.44 -38.31 87.93
N ALA A 2 10.56 -36.99 87.95
CA ALA A 2 10.68 -36.17 86.75
C ALA A 2 12.10 -36.33 86.19
N ASP A 3 12.24 -36.41 84.87
CA ASP A 3 13.35 -35.79 84.13
C ASP A 3 13.18 -35.91 82.59
N PRO A 4 13.92 -35.12 81.78
CA PRO A 4 13.35 -34.22 80.77
C PRO A 4 13.90 -34.48 79.35
N GLY A 5 13.40 -33.77 78.34
CA GLY A 5 14.09 -33.77 77.04
C GLY A 5 13.26 -33.42 75.81
N THR A 6 12.46 -32.36 75.84
CA THR A 6 12.02 -31.70 74.60
C THR A 6 13.24 -31.09 73.89
N SER A 7 13.79 -31.82 72.92
CA SER A 7 14.73 -31.26 71.96
C SER A 7 13.98 -30.33 71.00
N VAL A 8 14.23 -29.04 71.17
CA VAL A 8 13.73 -27.97 70.29
C VAL A 8 14.31 -28.20 68.89
N ILE A 9 13.49 -28.65 67.94
CA ILE A 9 13.85 -28.70 66.53
C ILE A 9 13.97 -27.26 66.05
N ASN A 10 15.20 -26.82 65.83
CA ASN A 10 15.54 -25.46 65.40
C ASN A 10 14.78 -25.12 64.09
N PRO A 11 13.85 -24.14 64.09
CA PRO A 11 12.92 -23.90 62.96
C PRO A 11 13.62 -23.53 61.64
N ARG A 12 14.90 -23.13 61.69
CA ARG A 12 15.73 -22.88 60.51
C ARG A 12 16.04 -24.16 59.69
N ARG A 13 16.05 -25.35 60.30
CA ARG A 13 16.32 -26.62 59.59
C ARG A 13 15.12 -27.12 58.78
N ALA A 14 13.90 -26.92 59.27
CA ALA A 14 12.68 -27.35 58.58
C ALA A 14 12.41 -26.52 57.31
N HIS A 15 12.63 -25.20 57.36
CA HIS A 15 12.50 -24.32 56.19
C HIS A 15 13.53 -24.63 55.09
N LEU A 16 14.77 -24.99 55.47
CA LEU A 16 15.81 -25.35 54.51
C LEU A 16 15.47 -26.64 53.76
N GLN A 17 14.97 -27.67 54.45
CA GLN A 17 14.56 -28.93 53.83
C GLN A 17 13.36 -28.77 52.88
N GLY A 18 12.41 -27.90 53.22
CA GLY A 18 11.30 -27.54 52.32
C GLY A 18 11.78 -26.83 51.05
N PHE A 19 12.67 -25.86 51.20
CA PHE A 19 13.23 -25.10 50.07
C PHE A 19 14.07 -25.99 49.12
N LEU A 20 14.91 -26.87 49.69
CA LEU A 20 15.69 -27.86 48.94
C LEU A 20 14.81 -28.81 48.11
N LYS A 21 13.69 -29.29 48.68
CA LYS A 21 12.77 -30.16 47.95
C LYS A 21 12.08 -29.45 46.79
N ILE A 22 11.84 -28.14 46.91
CA ILE A 22 11.23 -27.33 45.84
C ILE A 22 12.24 -27.03 44.72
N VAL A 23 13.49 -26.72 45.06
CA VAL A 23 14.53 -26.36 44.08
C VAL A 23 15.10 -27.58 43.33
N PHE A 24 15.28 -28.73 43.99
CA PHE A 24 15.91 -29.90 43.35
C PHE A 24 14.94 -30.86 42.64
N ARG A 25 13.63 -30.84 42.95
CA ARG A 25 12.62 -31.69 42.26
C ARG A 25 12.60 -31.47 40.74
N PRO A 26 12.59 -30.22 40.24
CA PRO A 26 12.59 -29.97 38.80
C PRO A 26 13.91 -30.38 38.14
N PHE A 27 15.04 -30.19 38.83
CA PHE A 27 16.37 -30.50 38.31
C PHE A 27 16.60 -32.01 38.17
N LEU A 28 16.20 -32.80 39.19
CA LEU A 28 16.29 -34.27 39.14
C LEU A 28 15.29 -34.88 38.14
N ALA A 29 14.14 -34.24 37.91
CA ALA A 29 13.14 -34.72 36.95
C ALA A 29 13.55 -34.50 35.49
N HIS A 30 14.55 -33.65 35.23
CA HIS A 30 15.06 -33.39 33.88
C HIS A 30 16.21 -34.31 33.48
N CYS A 31 16.96 -34.86 34.45
CA CYS A 31 18.08 -35.77 34.20
C CYS A 31 17.65 -37.22 34.01
N ASP A 32 16.60 -37.68 34.69
CA ASP A 32 16.02 -39.02 34.50
C ASP A 32 14.56 -38.88 34.11
N GLY A 33 14.21 -39.22 32.87
CA GLY A 33 12.86 -39.16 32.32
C GLY A 33 11.89 -40.19 32.93
N GLY A 34 11.71 -40.19 34.26
CA GLY A 34 10.86 -41.12 34.99
C GLY A 34 10.59 -40.68 36.43
N ALA A 35 9.44 -41.11 36.97
CA ALA A 35 8.94 -40.73 38.30
C ALA A 35 9.93 -41.04 39.43
N ILE A 36 10.40 -39.99 40.10
CA ILE A 36 11.41 -40.06 41.16
C ILE A 36 10.81 -40.69 42.43
N SER A 37 11.39 -41.80 42.89
CA SER A 37 11.07 -42.40 44.19
C SER A 37 11.43 -41.47 45.35
N ASP A 38 10.49 -41.25 46.28
CA ASP A 38 10.68 -40.44 47.48
C ASP A 38 11.88 -40.88 48.34
N ARG A 39 12.37 -42.12 48.17
CA ARG A 39 13.60 -42.60 48.81
C ARG A 39 14.85 -41.88 48.29
N SER A 40 14.94 -41.59 47.01
CA SER A 40 16.08 -40.88 46.40
C SER A 40 16.13 -39.43 46.85
N VAL A 41 14.98 -38.75 46.91
CA VAL A 41 14.85 -37.38 47.41
C VAL A 41 15.18 -37.31 48.90
N ASN A 42 14.74 -38.28 49.69
CA ASN A 42 15.06 -38.35 51.12
C ASN A 42 16.55 -38.69 51.38
N ALA A 43 17.20 -39.49 50.52
CA ALA A 43 18.64 -39.75 50.62
C ALA A 43 19.49 -38.50 50.31
N VAL A 44 19.12 -37.79 49.24
CA VAL A 44 19.78 -36.53 48.83
C VAL A 44 19.58 -35.43 49.87
N THR A 45 18.37 -35.29 50.44
CA THR A 45 18.11 -34.30 51.51
C THR A 45 18.80 -34.65 52.83
N LYS A 46 19.00 -35.94 53.15
CA LYS A 46 19.78 -36.37 54.32
C LYS A 46 21.29 -36.13 54.14
N ALA A 47 21.80 -36.25 52.92
CA ALA A 47 23.17 -35.91 52.57
C ALA A 47 23.40 -34.38 52.59
N LEU A 48 22.48 -33.61 52.01
CA LEU A 48 22.53 -32.13 51.99
C LEU A 48 22.30 -31.48 53.35
N GLY A 49 21.64 -32.17 54.29
CA GLY A 49 21.47 -31.71 55.68
C GLY A 49 22.71 -31.85 56.58
N ARG A 50 23.75 -32.57 56.13
CA ARG A 50 25.06 -32.66 56.80
C ARG A 50 26.09 -31.65 56.28
N VAL A 51 25.73 -30.92 55.23
CA VAL A 51 26.61 -29.95 54.60
C VAL A 51 26.69 -28.71 55.49
N ASP A 52 27.91 -28.28 55.80
CA ASP A 52 28.16 -27.13 56.65
C ASP A 52 27.43 -25.88 56.12
N PRO A 53 26.94 -24.99 57.00
CA PRO A 53 26.22 -23.78 56.61
C PRO A 53 27.01 -22.92 55.61
N ARG A 54 28.35 -22.94 55.70
CA ARG A 54 29.27 -22.22 54.81
C ARG A 54 29.28 -22.78 53.38
N VAL A 55 29.11 -24.09 53.22
CA VAL A 55 29.05 -24.75 51.90
C VAL A 55 27.70 -24.49 51.24
N TRP A 56 26.62 -24.41 52.02
CA TRP A 56 25.32 -23.96 51.53
C TRP A 56 25.34 -22.53 50.99
N GLU A 57 26.02 -21.64 51.70
CA GLU A 57 26.22 -20.26 51.27
C GLU A 57 26.99 -20.19 49.94
N LEU A 58 28.00 -21.05 49.75
CA LEU A 58 28.76 -21.16 48.50
C LEU A 58 27.90 -21.66 47.32
N ILE A 59 27.08 -22.69 47.53
CA ILE A 59 26.19 -23.24 46.48
C ILE A 59 25.17 -22.19 46.03
N ILE A 60 24.58 -21.45 46.97
CA ILE A 60 23.63 -20.38 46.67
C ILE A 60 24.32 -19.25 45.90
N LYS A 61 25.53 -18.83 46.32
CA LYS A 61 26.32 -17.81 45.62
C LYS A 61 26.69 -18.25 44.19
N LEU A 62 27.08 -19.51 44.01
CA LEU A 62 27.36 -20.09 42.68
C LEU A 62 26.10 -20.16 41.81
N GLY A 63 24.96 -20.55 42.36
CA GLY A 63 23.69 -20.59 41.65
C GLY A 63 23.21 -19.20 41.21
N ILE A 64 23.33 -18.19 42.09
CA ILE A 64 23.02 -16.80 41.78
C ILE A 64 23.98 -16.26 40.71
N SER A 65 25.27 -16.54 40.83
CA SER A 65 26.29 -16.14 39.85
C SER A 65 26.01 -16.76 38.47
N PHE A 66 25.67 -18.05 38.42
CA PHE A 66 25.34 -18.74 37.17
C PHE A 66 24.03 -18.22 36.55
N GLY A 67 23.01 -17.95 37.36
CA GLY A 67 21.77 -17.34 36.90
C GLY A 67 21.97 -15.92 36.34
N LEU A 68 22.76 -15.10 37.03
CA LEU A 68 23.15 -13.76 36.57
C LEU A 68 23.97 -13.83 35.27
N SER A 69 24.87 -14.80 35.15
CA SER A 69 25.64 -15.03 33.94
C SER A 69 24.74 -15.40 32.76
N LEU A 70 23.77 -16.30 32.93
CA LEU A 70 22.82 -16.66 31.86
C LEU A 70 21.93 -15.49 31.44
N LEU A 71 21.48 -14.68 32.39
CA LEU A 71 20.71 -13.46 32.09
C LEU A 71 21.57 -12.43 31.36
N ALA A 72 22.81 -12.24 31.79
CA ALA A 72 23.77 -11.34 31.13
C ALA A 72 24.09 -11.82 29.71
N THR A 73 24.34 -13.11 29.50
CA THR A 73 24.58 -13.68 28.17
C THR A 73 23.35 -13.54 27.28
N ARG A 74 22.14 -13.78 27.80
CA ARG A 74 20.90 -13.56 27.04
C ARG A 74 20.70 -12.09 26.69
N TRP A 75 21.00 -11.17 27.60
CA TRP A 75 20.95 -9.72 27.37
C TRP A 75 21.98 -9.28 26.32
N ILE A 76 23.21 -9.79 26.39
CA ILE A 76 24.28 -9.55 25.43
C ILE A 76 23.89 -10.09 24.04
N ILE A 77 23.32 -11.29 23.94
CA ILE A 77 22.82 -11.85 22.67
C ILE A 77 21.74 -10.94 22.07
N THR A 78 20.82 -10.41 22.89
CA THR A 78 19.81 -9.45 22.39
C THR A 78 20.38 -8.08 22.01
N MET A 79 21.55 -7.71 22.53
CA MET A 79 22.26 -6.47 22.20
C MET A 79 23.17 -6.62 20.97
N LEU A 80 23.76 -7.81 20.77
CA LEU A 80 24.62 -8.12 19.63
C LEU A 80 23.87 -8.49 18.36
N ASP A 81 22.54 -8.62 18.40
CA ASP A 81 21.73 -8.79 17.19
C ASP A 81 21.39 -7.41 16.60
N PRO A 82 22.15 -6.89 15.61
CA PRO A 82 21.87 -5.62 14.97
C PRO A 82 20.49 -5.60 14.30
N GLN A 83 19.89 -6.77 14.01
CA GLN A 83 18.57 -6.88 13.40
C GLN A 83 17.43 -6.80 14.42
N HIS A 84 17.67 -6.92 15.73
CA HIS A 84 16.59 -6.92 16.72
C HIS A 84 15.84 -5.58 16.78
N LYS A 85 16.57 -4.45 16.73
CA LYS A 85 15.95 -3.11 16.61
C LYS A 85 15.19 -2.95 15.29
N GLN A 86 15.72 -3.52 14.20
CA GLN A 86 15.11 -3.48 12.87
C GLN A 86 13.82 -4.32 12.80
N ARG A 87 13.78 -5.48 13.46
CA ARG A 87 12.57 -6.32 13.60
C ARG A 87 11.52 -5.65 14.46
N GLN A 88 11.90 -5.00 15.56
CA GLN A 88 10.95 -4.24 16.39
C GLN A 88 10.38 -3.02 15.66
N SER A 89 11.20 -2.27 14.90
CA SER A 89 10.70 -1.15 14.11
C SER A 89 9.80 -1.61 12.96
N ALA A 90 10.12 -2.74 12.32
CA ALA A 90 9.25 -3.37 11.32
C ALA A 90 7.91 -3.81 11.92
N GLN A 91 7.91 -4.47 13.10
CA GLN A 91 6.68 -4.87 13.79
C GLN A 91 5.82 -3.69 14.24
N ARG A 92 6.44 -2.59 14.71
CA ARG A 92 5.72 -1.36 15.06
C ARG A 92 5.11 -0.70 13.82
N SER A 93 5.87 -0.59 12.74
CA SER A 93 5.40 -0.03 11.47
C SER A 93 4.25 -0.87 10.91
N ARG A 94 4.34 -2.20 11.01
CA ARG A 94 3.27 -3.13 10.63
C ARG A 94 1.99 -2.90 11.43
N LYS A 95 2.07 -2.88 12.76
CA LYS A 95 0.89 -2.64 13.61
C LYS A 95 0.25 -1.29 13.32
N GLU A 96 1.06 -0.27 13.09
CA GLU A 96 0.60 1.05 12.71
C GLU A 96 -0.10 1.05 11.33
N LEU A 97 0.44 0.36 10.32
CA LEU A 97 -0.20 0.23 9.00
C LEU A 97 -1.52 -0.52 9.07
N LEU A 98 -1.58 -1.65 9.79
CA LEU A 98 -2.80 -2.42 9.97
C LEU A 98 -3.88 -1.60 10.70
N ARG A 99 -3.47 -0.84 11.72
CA ARG A 99 -4.34 0.10 12.42
C ARG A 99 -4.84 1.21 11.51
N ARG A 100 -3.96 1.76 10.67
CA ARG A 100 -4.34 2.75 9.65
C ARG A 100 -5.34 2.20 8.65
N LEU A 101 -5.25 0.92 8.29
CA LEU A 101 -6.22 0.25 7.41
C LEU A 101 -7.49 -0.19 8.14
N GLY A 102 -7.57 0.01 9.47
CA GLY A 102 -8.70 -0.39 10.31
C GLY A 102 -8.85 -1.90 10.47
N ARG A 103 -7.75 -2.67 10.31
CA ARG A 103 -7.77 -4.15 10.34
C ARG A 103 -6.58 -4.71 11.11
N ASP A 104 -6.69 -4.68 12.44
CA ASP A 104 -5.60 -5.03 13.37
C ASP A 104 -5.26 -6.54 13.42
N ASP A 105 -6.16 -7.42 12.98
CA ASP A 105 -6.06 -8.89 13.21
C ASP A 105 -5.49 -9.70 12.03
N ILE A 106 -5.03 -9.05 10.95
CA ILE A 106 -4.58 -9.76 9.75
C ILE A 106 -3.14 -10.28 9.94
N LYS A 107 -2.99 -11.60 9.81
CA LYS A 107 -1.66 -12.24 9.74
C LYS A 107 -1.04 -11.98 8.37
N THR A 108 -0.09 -11.05 8.33
CA THR A 108 0.71 -10.75 7.15
C THR A 108 2.08 -11.44 7.17
N ASP A 109 2.53 -11.85 5.98
CA ASP A 109 3.88 -12.36 5.71
C ASP A 109 4.89 -11.20 5.52
N GLU A 110 6.20 -11.47 5.56
CA GLU A 110 7.25 -10.45 5.39
C GLU A 110 7.15 -9.73 4.04
N HIS A 111 6.82 -10.47 2.98
CA HIS A 111 6.58 -9.90 1.64
C HIS A 111 5.31 -9.05 1.59
N GLU A 112 4.25 -9.46 2.30
CA GLU A 112 3.02 -8.69 2.40
C GLU A 112 3.23 -7.40 3.19
N ASP A 113 4.09 -7.41 4.21
CA ASP A 113 4.46 -6.20 4.98
C ASP A 113 5.20 -5.16 4.12
N VAL A 114 5.90 -5.58 3.07
CA VAL A 114 6.51 -4.65 2.09
C VAL A 114 5.42 -4.01 1.24
N ILE A 115 4.50 -4.80 0.69
CA ILE A 115 3.41 -4.30 -0.16
C ILE A 115 2.38 -3.48 0.64
N ALA A 116 2.15 -3.80 1.91
CA ALA A 116 1.24 -3.07 2.78
C ALA A 116 1.63 -1.60 2.99
N LYS A 117 2.89 -1.23 2.72
CA LYS A 117 3.32 0.18 2.73
C LYS A 117 2.79 0.97 1.55
N GLU A 118 2.54 0.31 0.43
CA GLU A 118 1.95 0.89 -0.78
C GLU A 118 0.41 0.91 -0.73
N ALA A 119 -0.17 0.35 0.33
CA ALA A 119 -1.61 0.36 0.55
C ALA A 119 -2.07 1.72 1.08
N VAL A 120 -2.99 2.35 0.34
CA VAL A 120 -3.61 3.61 0.71
C VAL A 120 -5.00 3.33 1.27
N ASN A 121 -5.29 3.86 2.46
CA ASN A 121 -6.62 3.78 3.05
C ASN A 121 -7.58 4.69 2.25
N PRO A 122 -8.78 4.21 1.87
CA PRO A 122 -9.80 5.05 1.23
C PRO A 122 -10.10 6.36 1.98
N ALA A 123 -10.04 6.37 3.32
CA ALA A 123 -10.27 7.58 4.12
C ALA A 123 -9.18 8.65 3.97
N SER A 124 -7.98 8.28 3.53
CA SER A 124 -6.87 9.20 3.26
C SER A 124 -6.82 9.69 1.80
N ILE A 125 -7.75 9.22 0.96
CA ILE A 125 -7.85 9.68 -0.42
C ILE A 125 -8.70 10.95 -0.45
N ASP A 126 -8.11 12.06 -0.86
CA ASP A 126 -8.83 13.34 -0.92
C ASP A 126 -9.69 13.48 -2.18
N VAL A 127 -9.35 12.78 -3.26
CA VAL A 127 -10.02 12.90 -4.58
C VAL A 127 -11.32 12.12 -4.65
N THR A 128 -12.41 12.78 -5.06
CA THR A 128 -13.75 12.23 -5.37
C THR A 128 -14.08 12.31 -6.86
N PHE A 129 -15.20 11.71 -7.31
CA PHE A 129 -15.67 11.91 -8.69
C PHE A 129 -16.04 13.37 -8.99
N ASP A 130 -16.44 14.11 -7.97
CA ASP A 130 -16.83 15.51 -8.08
C ASP A 130 -15.62 16.42 -8.29
N ASP A 131 -14.41 15.96 -7.96
CA ASP A 131 -13.16 16.70 -8.23
C ASP A 131 -12.67 16.51 -9.67
N ILE A 132 -13.19 15.53 -10.41
CA ILE A 132 -12.80 15.24 -11.78
C ILE A 132 -13.73 15.99 -12.74
N GLY A 133 -13.23 16.93 -13.52
CA GLY A 133 -14.03 17.63 -14.55
C GLY A 133 -14.31 16.73 -15.77
N GLY A 134 -15.54 16.75 -16.28
CA GLY A 134 -15.96 15.98 -17.45
C GLY A 134 -16.07 14.47 -17.23
N LEU A 135 -15.98 13.72 -18.34
CA LEU A 135 -16.05 12.26 -18.39
C LEU A 135 -17.35 11.63 -17.84
N GLU A 136 -18.48 12.33 -17.90
CA GLU A 136 -19.73 11.89 -17.28
C GLU A 136 -20.21 10.52 -17.78
N GLU A 137 -20.06 10.24 -19.09
CA GLU A 137 -20.39 8.93 -19.64
C GLU A 137 -19.47 7.82 -19.08
N GLN A 138 -18.16 8.07 -19.05
CA GLN A 138 -17.18 7.12 -18.50
C GLN A 138 -17.40 6.91 -17.01
N LYS A 139 -17.63 7.97 -16.24
CA LYS A 139 -17.96 7.90 -14.80
C LYS A 139 -19.21 7.06 -14.57
N GLN A 140 -20.27 7.29 -15.33
CA GLN A 140 -21.51 6.52 -15.19
C GLN A 140 -21.28 5.03 -15.46
N ARG A 141 -20.60 4.68 -16.55
CA ARG A 141 -20.27 3.29 -16.86
C ARG A 141 -19.36 2.65 -15.82
N ILE A 142 -18.39 3.40 -15.28
CA ILE A 142 -17.50 2.94 -14.21
C ILE A 142 -18.29 2.71 -12.91
N ARG A 143 -19.26 3.58 -12.58
CA ARG A 143 -20.14 3.39 -11.42
C ARG A 143 -20.91 2.08 -11.52
N GLU A 144 -21.46 1.77 -12.70
CA GLU A 144 -22.21 0.53 -12.92
C GLU A 144 -21.31 -0.71 -12.89
N ILE A 145 -20.11 -0.62 -13.46
CA ILE A 145 -19.21 -1.77 -13.63
C ILE A 145 -18.39 -2.08 -12.39
N VAL A 146 -17.89 -1.04 -11.70
CA VAL A 146 -16.94 -1.18 -10.58
C VAL A 146 -17.57 -0.79 -9.26
N VAL A 147 -18.27 0.36 -9.19
CA VAL A 147 -18.77 0.85 -7.89
C VAL A 147 -19.93 0.01 -7.38
N LEU A 148 -20.91 -0.28 -8.24
CA LEU A 148 -22.12 -1.00 -7.88
C LEU A 148 -21.85 -2.41 -7.31
N PRO A 149 -20.95 -3.24 -7.89
CA PRO A 149 -20.59 -4.53 -7.29
C PRO A 149 -19.96 -4.46 -5.92
N PHE A 150 -19.21 -3.39 -5.62
CA PHE A 150 -18.60 -3.18 -4.31
C PHE A 150 -19.62 -2.71 -3.27
N CYS A 151 -20.54 -1.82 -3.67
CA CYS A 151 -21.57 -1.30 -2.78
C CYS A 151 -22.70 -2.30 -2.51
N ARG A 152 -23.03 -3.17 -3.48
CA ARG A 152 -24.15 -4.13 -3.41
C ARG A 152 -23.77 -5.51 -3.95
N PRO A 153 -22.83 -6.23 -3.30
CA PRO A 153 -22.38 -7.55 -3.75
C PRO A 153 -23.52 -8.59 -3.80
N GLU A 154 -24.56 -8.45 -2.98
CA GLU A 154 -25.73 -9.33 -2.93
C GLU A 154 -26.52 -9.39 -4.24
N LEU A 155 -26.42 -8.35 -5.09
CA LEU A 155 -27.08 -8.33 -6.40
C LEU A 155 -26.35 -9.19 -7.44
N PHE A 156 -25.04 -9.40 -7.27
CA PHE A 156 -24.17 -10.10 -8.23
C PHE A 156 -23.89 -11.55 -7.85
N THR A 157 -24.39 -12.01 -6.70
CA THR A 157 -24.22 -13.40 -6.22
C THR A 157 -25.33 -14.34 -6.69
N ARG A 158 -26.45 -13.81 -7.19
CA ARG A 158 -27.65 -14.60 -7.55
C ARG A 158 -27.57 -15.31 -8.89
N GLY A 159 -26.72 -14.84 -9.81
CA GLY A 159 -26.63 -15.35 -11.17
C GLY A 159 -25.21 -15.73 -11.56
N LYS A 160 -25.04 -16.81 -12.33
CA LYS A 160 -23.73 -17.22 -12.85
C LYS A 160 -23.20 -16.29 -13.94
N LEU A 161 -24.09 -15.63 -14.68
CA LEU A 161 -23.76 -14.73 -15.80
C LEU A 161 -23.49 -13.29 -15.36
N LEU A 162 -24.15 -12.83 -14.30
CA LEU A 162 -24.02 -11.46 -13.80
C LEU A 162 -22.82 -11.37 -12.84
N ARG A 163 -21.61 -11.57 -13.37
CA ARG A 163 -20.36 -11.41 -12.62
C ARG A 163 -19.72 -10.06 -12.91
N PRO A 164 -19.26 -9.33 -11.88
CA PRO A 164 -18.51 -8.10 -12.11
C PRO A 164 -17.18 -8.43 -12.80
N PRO A 165 -16.70 -7.57 -13.71
CA PRO A 165 -15.40 -7.77 -14.33
C PRO A 165 -14.30 -7.57 -13.28
N ARG A 166 -13.30 -8.45 -13.31
CA ARG A 166 -12.13 -8.39 -12.42
C ARG A 166 -10.99 -7.53 -12.97
N GLY A 167 -11.13 -7.07 -14.20
CA GLY A 167 -10.13 -6.29 -14.92
C GLY A 167 -10.74 -5.11 -15.63
N VAL A 168 -10.19 -3.93 -15.42
CA VAL A 168 -10.54 -2.69 -16.13
C VAL A 168 -9.26 -2.03 -16.65
N LEU A 169 -9.28 -1.59 -17.91
CA LEU A 169 -8.16 -0.88 -18.53
C LEU A 169 -8.52 0.59 -18.78
N PHE A 170 -7.71 1.49 -18.27
CA PHE A 170 -7.73 2.91 -18.59
C PHE A 170 -6.63 3.20 -19.60
N TYR A 171 -6.99 3.76 -20.75
CA TYR A 171 -6.02 4.12 -21.78
C TYR A 171 -6.31 5.50 -22.36
N GLY A 172 -5.27 6.14 -22.89
CA GLY A 172 -5.36 7.47 -23.49
C GLY A 172 -4.07 8.26 -23.31
N PRO A 173 -4.00 9.48 -23.86
CA PRO A 173 -2.80 10.32 -23.78
C PRO A 173 -2.38 10.62 -22.33
N PRO A 174 -1.10 10.89 -22.07
CA PRO A 174 -0.63 11.25 -20.74
C PRO A 174 -1.27 12.55 -20.25
N GLY A 175 -1.38 12.72 -18.92
CA GLY A 175 -1.90 13.96 -18.33
C GLY A 175 -3.42 14.13 -18.34
N THR A 176 -4.19 13.09 -18.70
CA THR A 176 -5.67 13.12 -18.69
C THR A 176 -6.31 12.65 -17.38
N GLY A 177 -5.52 12.41 -16.33
CA GLY A 177 -6.06 12.11 -14.99
C GLY A 177 -6.45 10.63 -14.74
N LYS A 178 -5.91 9.66 -15.49
CA LYS A 178 -6.17 8.22 -15.29
C LYS A 178 -5.95 7.74 -13.84
N THR A 179 -4.82 8.12 -13.24
CA THR A 179 -4.47 7.79 -11.85
C THR A 179 -5.40 8.50 -10.85
N MET A 180 -5.82 9.74 -11.16
CA MET A 180 -6.79 10.50 -10.34
C MET A 180 -8.17 9.82 -10.36
N LEU A 181 -8.62 9.35 -11.53
CA LEU A 181 -9.86 8.60 -11.69
C LEU A 181 -9.85 7.29 -10.89
N ALA A 182 -8.75 6.54 -10.94
CA ALA A 182 -8.61 5.30 -10.15
C ALA A 182 -8.71 5.57 -8.63
N LYS A 183 -8.09 6.66 -8.15
CA LYS A 183 -8.19 7.07 -6.74
C LYS A 183 -9.63 7.47 -6.35
N ALA A 184 -10.32 8.20 -7.21
CA ALA A 184 -11.74 8.56 -6.98
C ALA A 184 -12.63 7.31 -6.87
N ILE A 185 -12.43 6.31 -7.72
CA ILE A 185 -13.16 5.03 -7.64
C ILE A 185 -12.91 4.33 -6.29
N ALA A 186 -11.66 4.32 -5.81
CA ALA A 186 -11.34 3.70 -4.52
C ALA A 186 -12.02 4.40 -3.34
N LYS A 187 -12.08 5.75 -3.37
CA LYS A 187 -12.77 6.54 -2.35
C LYS A 187 -14.28 6.23 -2.31
N GLU A 188 -14.91 6.16 -3.47
CA GLU A 188 -16.35 5.92 -3.64
C GLU A 188 -16.76 4.50 -3.22
N THR A 189 -15.94 3.52 -3.59
CA THR A 189 -16.13 2.12 -3.19
C THR A 189 -15.71 1.83 -1.76
N ARG A 190 -15.07 2.78 -1.08
CA ARG A 190 -14.40 2.60 0.22
C ARG A 190 -13.49 1.36 0.22
N ALA A 191 -12.85 1.10 -0.92
CA ALA A 191 -11.94 -0.02 -1.10
C ALA A 191 -10.51 0.40 -0.79
N VAL A 192 -9.70 -0.52 -0.26
CA VAL A 192 -8.27 -0.30 -0.11
C VAL A 192 -7.65 -0.13 -1.48
N PHE A 193 -6.85 0.92 -1.67
CA PHE A 193 -6.17 1.19 -2.93
C PHE A 193 -4.72 0.70 -2.84
N LEU A 194 -4.39 -0.38 -3.54
CA LEU A 194 -3.03 -0.91 -3.64
C LEU A 194 -2.38 -0.36 -4.91
N ASN A 195 -1.43 0.56 -4.77
CA ASN A 195 -0.66 1.06 -5.89
C ASN A 195 0.55 0.16 -6.15
N VAL A 196 0.53 -0.61 -7.24
CA VAL A 196 1.61 -1.54 -7.58
C VAL A 196 2.53 -0.87 -8.61
N SER A 197 3.68 -0.40 -8.13
CA SER A 197 4.77 0.08 -9.00
C SER A 197 5.68 -1.07 -9.41
N LEU A 198 6.17 -1.05 -10.65
CA LEU A 198 7.12 -2.04 -11.17
C LEU A 198 8.45 -2.01 -10.41
N SER A 199 8.89 -0.83 -9.95
CA SER A 199 10.09 -0.68 -9.11
C SER A 199 9.99 -1.54 -7.85
N THR A 200 8.86 -1.47 -7.16
CA THR A 200 8.61 -2.23 -5.92
C THR A 200 8.69 -3.75 -6.12
N LEU A 201 8.33 -4.24 -7.31
CA LEU A 201 8.41 -5.66 -7.66
C LEU A 201 9.81 -6.12 -8.10
N GLN A 202 10.67 -5.19 -8.54
CA GLN A 202 12.02 -5.48 -9.06
C GLN A 202 13.15 -5.22 -8.04
N ASP A 203 12.93 -4.35 -7.05
CA ASP A 203 13.99 -3.76 -6.20
C ASP A 203 14.68 -4.72 -5.22
N LYS A 204 14.16 -5.94 -4.97
CA LYS A 204 14.68 -6.80 -3.88
C LYS A 204 14.97 -8.21 -4.36
N TRP A 205 16.23 -8.42 -4.72
CA TRP A 205 16.90 -9.71 -4.88
C TRP A 205 16.37 -10.61 -6.02
N PHE A 206 17.29 -10.98 -6.93
CA PHE A 206 17.05 -11.96 -7.98
C PHE A 206 16.47 -13.26 -7.38
N GLY A 207 15.17 -13.52 -7.61
CA GLY A 207 14.49 -14.74 -7.20
C GLY A 207 13.28 -14.57 -6.27
N GLU A 208 13.09 -13.43 -5.60
CA GLU A 208 11.95 -13.20 -4.69
C GLU A 208 10.75 -12.49 -5.33
N SER A 209 10.92 -12.05 -6.56
CA SER A 209 9.97 -11.20 -7.27
C SER A 209 8.60 -11.88 -7.51
N GLN A 210 8.58 -13.21 -7.70
CA GLN A 210 7.35 -14.01 -7.73
C GLN A 210 6.61 -14.04 -6.39
N LYS A 211 7.34 -14.09 -5.27
CA LYS A 211 6.75 -14.07 -3.93
C LYS A 211 6.12 -12.72 -3.63
N LEU A 212 6.72 -11.62 -4.10
CA LEU A 212 6.13 -10.30 -3.99
C LEU A 212 4.83 -10.19 -4.81
N VAL A 213 4.80 -10.73 -6.02
CA VAL A 213 3.56 -10.79 -6.82
C VAL A 213 2.48 -11.61 -6.11
N ARG A 214 2.83 -12.77 -5.54
CA ARG A 214 1.91 -13.54 -4.69
C ARG A 214 1.41 -12.71 -3.51
N ALA A 215 2.32 -12.02 -2.82
CA ALA A 215 2.01 -11.18 -1.68
C ALA A 215 1.04 -10.04 -2.02
N VAL A 216 1.12 -9.44 -3.22
CA VAL A 216 0.14 -8.44 -3.69
C VAL A 216 -1.26 -9.02 -3.69
N PHE A 217 -1.46 -10.18 -4.32
CA PHE A 217 -2.78 -10.80 -4.45
C PHE A 217 -3.29 -11.37 -3.12
N THR A 218 -2.44 -12.01 -2.32
CA THR A 218 -2.83 -12.53 -1.01
C THR A 218 -3.17 -11.41 -0.02
N LEU A 219 -2.42 -10.30 -0.04
CA LEU A 219 -2.73 -9.12 0.74
C LEU A 219 -4.05 -8.48 0.27
N ALA A 220 -4.23 -8.31 -1.04
CA ALA A 220 -5.46 -7.77 -1.60
C ALA A 220 -6.68 -8.61 -1.19
N TRP A 221 -6.51 -9.94 -1.16
CA TRP A 221 -7.53 -10.87 -0.68
C TRP A 221 -7.87 -10.67 0.80
N LYS A 222 -6.88 -10.50 1.66
CA LYS A 222 -7.07 -10.29 3.11
C LYS A 222 -7.70 -8.91 3.42
N LEU A 223 -7.44 -7.92 2.58
CA LEU A 223 -7.88 -6.52 2.77
C LEU A 223 -9.21 -6.18 2.10
N GLN A 224 -9.88 -7.14 1.43
CA GLN A 224 -11.14 -6.92 0.70
C GLN A 224 -12.17 -6.08 1.46
N PRO A 225 -12.82 -5.09 0.83
CA PRO A 225 -12.75 -4.74 -0.59
C PRO A 225 -11.43 -4.02 -0.98
N THR A 226 -10.84 -4.42 -2.12
CA THR A 226 -9.53 -3.90 -2.58
C THR A 226 -9.52 -3.60 -4.09
N ILE A 227 -8.90 -2.49 -4.47
CA ILE A 227 -8.56 -2.14 -5.85
C ILE A 227 -7.05 -2.23 -6.01
N ILE A 228 -6.59 -3.09 -6.93
CA ILE A 228 -5.18 -3.16 -7.34
C ILE A 228 -5.01 -2.24 -8.54
N PHE A 229 -4.23 -1.17 -8.38
CA PHE A 229 -3.93 -0.24 -9.46
C PHE A 229 -2.51 -0.47 -9.97
N ILE A 230 -2.39 -0.62 -11.30
CA ILE A 230 -1.11 -0.81 -11.99
C ILE A 230 -0.97 0.33 -12.98
N ASP A 231 -0.14 1.31 -12.63
CA ASP A 231 0.22 2.37 -13.56
C ASP A 231 1.24 1.86 -14.59
N GLU A 232 1.19 2.44 -15.78
CA GLU A 232 2.04 2.04 -16.91
C GLU A 232 2.07 0.52 -17.10
N ILE A 233 0.90 -0.12 -17.16
CA ILE A 233 0.79 -1.59 -17.28
C ILE A 233 1.49 -2.12 -18.55
N ASP A 234 1.64 -1.28 -19.58
CA ASP A 234 2.42 -1.58 -20.77
C ASP A 234 3.92 -1.62 -20.51
N SER A 235 4.46 -1.17 -19.37
CA SER A 235 5.87 -1.38 -19.00
C SER A 235 6.08 -2.78 -18.42
N PHE A 236 5.10 -3.26 -17.64
CA PHE A 236 5.15 -4.54 -16.95
C PHE A 236 4.71 -5.70 -17.84
N LEU A 237 3.75 -5.51 -18.74
CA LEU A 237 3.07 -6.57 -19.46
C LEU A 237 3.15 -6.40 -21.00
N ARG A 238 4.35 -6.10 -21.49
CA ARG A 238 4.67 -6.08 -22.94
C ARG A 238 4.67 -7.48 -23.53
N GLU A 239 4.32 -7.56 -24.81
CA GLU A 239 4.60 -8.73 -25.65
C GLU A 239 6.07 -9.15 -25.50
N ARG A 240 6.28 -10.47 -25.40
CA ARG A 240 7.63 -11.04 -25.26
C ARG A 240 8.48 -10.62 -26.46
N LYS A 241 9.58 -9.93 -26.19
CA LYS A 241 10.61 -9.63 -27.21
C LYS A 241 11.81 -10.55 -27.00
N ASP A 242 12.47 -10.91 -28.09
CA ASP A 242 13.74 -11.63 -28.04
C ASP A 242 14.76 -10.79 -27.25
N GLY A 243 15.27 -11.35 -26.16
CA GLY A 243 16.20 -10.68 -25.22
C GLY A 243 15.58 -10.19 -23.91
N GLU A 244 14.29 -10.43 -23.65
CA GLU A 244 13.70 -10.15 -22.34
C GLU A 244 14.25 -11.09 -21.24
N TYR A 245 14.55 -10.53 -20.06
CA TYR A 245 15.12 -11.29 -18.95
C TYR A 245 14.13 -12.34 -18.42
N GLU A 246 14.59 -13.58 -18.22
CA GLU A 246 13.74 -14.72 -17.82
C GLU A 246 12.94 -14.46 -16.53
N ALA A 247 13.51 -13.74 -15.55
CA ALA A 247 12.76 -13.41 -14.33
C ALA A 247 11.57 -12.47 -14.57
N SER A 248 11.63 -11.58 -15.58
CA SER A 248 10.47 -10.77 -15.98
C SER A 248 9.37 -11.67 -16.53
N CYS A 249 9.71 -12.58 -17.45
CA CYS A 249 8.77 -13.55 -18.02
C CYS A 249 8.11 -14.43 -16.95
N ASN A 250 8.88 -14.90 -15.97
CA ASN A 250 8.39 -15.72 -14.87
C ASN A 250 7.47 -14.92 -13.93
N MET A 251 7.77 -13.65 -13.67
CA MET A 251 6.91 -12.75 -12.89
C MET A 251 5.58 -12.47 -13.59
N LYS A 252 5.61 -12.15 -14.90
CA LYS A 252 4.39 -11.95 -15.70
C LYS A 252 3.50 -13.19 -15.67
N SER A 253 4.09 -14.37 -15.84
CA SER A 253 3.36 -15.65 -15.85
C SER A 253 2.70 -15.93 -14.50
N GLU A 254 3.40 -15.67 -13.39
CA GLU A 254 2.84 -15.80 -12.03
C GLU A 254 1.71 -14.80 -11.77
N PHE A 255 1.88 -13.54 -12.17
CA PHE A 255 0.84 -12.50 -12.07
C PHE A 255 -0.45 -12.93 -12.79
N MET A 256 -0.30 -13.50 -13.98
CA MET A 256 -1.41 -14.00 -14.79
C MET A 256 -2.15 -15.17 -14.14
N ALA A 257 -1.40 -16.13 -13.59
CA ALA A 257 -1.99 -17.28 -12.91
C ALA A 257 -2.82 -16.86 -11.68
N LEU A 258 -2.31 -15.89 -10.89
CA LEU A 258 -3.01 -15.40 -9.70
C LEU A 258 -4.26 -14.57 -10.05
N TRP A 259 -4.20 -13.79 -11.12
CA TRP A 259 -5.36 -13.04 -11.60
C TRP A 259 -6.48 -13.96 -12.10
N ASP A 260 -6.14 -15.06 -12.78
CA ASP A 260 -7.13 -16.08 -13.16
C ASP A 260 -7.76 -16.75 -11.93
N GLY A 261 -6.96 -16.95 -10.88
CA GLY A 261 -7.45 -17.39 -9.56
C GLY A 261 -8.54 -16.47 -9.00
N LEU A 262 -8.30 -15.15 -8.99
CA LEU A 262 -9.30 -14.16 -8.56
C LEU A 262 -10.57 -14.18 -9.42
N SER A 263 -10.44 -14.51 -10.70
CA SER A 263 -11.57 -14.55 -11.65
C SER A 263 -12.47 -15.77 -11.45
N THR A 264 -11.92 -16.84 -10.87
CA THR A 264 -12.65 -18.07 -10.56
C THR A 264 -13.50 -17.91 -9.30
N GLU A 265 -13.03 -17.11 -8.33
CA GLU A 265 -13.71 -16.91 -7.06
C GLU A 265 -14.81 -15.83 -7.13
N SER A 266 -16.06 -16.29 -7.11
CA SER A 266 -17.25 -15.42 -7.19
C SER A 266 -17.43 -14.48 -5.98
N SER A 267 -16.91 -14.84 -4.80
CA SER A 267 -16.99 -14.05 -3.57
C SER A 267 -15.91 -12.97 -3.44
N ALA A 268 -14.89 -13.00 -4.30
CA ALA A 268 -13.81 -12.02 -4.25
C ALA A 268 -14.35 -10.60 -4.45
N GLN A 269 -13.91 -9.64 -3.66
CA GLN A 269 -14.12 -8.20 -3.85
C GLN A 269 -12.79 -7.52 -4.18
N VAL A 270 -12.12 -8.06 -5.20
CA VAL A 270 -10.87 -7.53 -5.73
C VAL A 270 -11.07 -7.20 -7.21
N VAL A 271 -10.62 -6.03 -7.63
CA VAL A 271 -10.58 -5.62 -9.04
C VAL A 271 -9.20 -5.08 -9.37
N VAL A 272 -8.70 -5.44 -10.55
CA VAL A 272 -7.44 -4.92 -11.09
C VAL A 272 -7.78 -3.81 -12.09
N ILE A 273 -7.24 -2.62 -11.85
CA ILE A 273 -7.33 -1.47 -12.75
C ILE A 273 -5.93 -1.19 -13.30
N GLY A 274 -5.73 -1.34 -14.61
CA GLY A 274 -4.50 -0.92 -15.26
C GLY A 274 -4.66 0.43 -15.93
N ALA A 275 -3.61 1.24 -15.91
CA ALA A 275 -3.51 2.45 -16.72
C ALA A 275 -2.36 2.32 -17.72
N THR A 276 -2.57 2.80 -18.95
CA THR A 276 -1.54 2.86 -19.98
C THR A 276 -1.66 4.10 -20.84
N ASN A 277 -0.54 4.56 -21.38
CA ASN A 277 -0.52 5.53 -22.47
C ASN A 277 -0.37 4.84 -23.84
N ARG A 278 0.00 3.55 -23.88
CA ARG A 278 0.34 2.81 -25.10
C ARG A 278 -0.42 1.49 -25.16
N PRO A 279 -1.74 1.53 -25.42
CA PRO A 279 -2.56 0.32 -25.39
C PRO A 279 -2.16 -0.72 -26.45
N TRP A 280 -1.54 -0.30 -27.56
CA TRP A 280 -1.02 -1.22 -28.59
C TRP A 280 0.22 -2.01 -28.17
N ALA A 281 0.90 -1.61 -27.09
CA ALA A 281 2.08 -2.30 -26.57
C ALA A 281 1.74 -3.41 -25.56
N ILE A 282 0.46 -3.52 -25.16
CA ILE A 282 -0.02 -4.50 -24.18
C ILE A 282 -0.23 -5.85 -24.87
N ASP A 283 0.22 -6.92 -24.22
CA ASP A 283 -0.03 -8.30 -24.66
C ASP A 283 -1.54 -8.59 -24.75
N LYS A 284 -1.97 -9.19 -25.87
CA LYS A 284 -3.36 -9.64 -26.10
C LYS A 284 -3.89 -10.54 -24.98
N ALA A 285 -3.05 -11.35 -24.34
CA ALA A 285 -3.44 -12.19 -23.21
C ALA A 285 -3.93 -11.37 -22.01
N ILE A 286 -3.38 -10.17 -21.80
CA ILE A 286 -3.77 -9.24 -20.74
C ILE A 286 -5.05 -8.51 -21.12
N LEU A 287 -5.14 -8.06 -22.36
CA LEU A 287 -6.36 -7.42 -22.87
C LEU A 287 -7.58 -8.32 -22.67
N ARG A 288 -7.45 -9.63 -22.92
CA ARG A 288 -8.52 -10.61 -22.64
C ARG A 288 -8.97 -10.67 -21.18
N ARG A 289 -8.09 -10.37 -20.23
CA ARG A 289 -8.38 -10.33 -18.77
C ARG A 289 -8.92 -8.99 -18.31
N MET A 290 -8.91 -7.97 -19.18
CA MET A 290 -9.48 -6.66 -18.97
C MET A 290 -10.67 -6.44 -19.91
N PRO A 291 -11.81 -7.12 -19.70
CA PRO A 291 -12.96 -7.10 -20.61
C PRO A 291 -13.59 -5.71 -20.78
N ARG A 292 -13.26 -4.76 -19.90
CA ARG A 292 -13.76 -3.39 -19.95
C ARG A 292 -12.59 -2.44 -20.08
N SER A 293 -12.56 -1.71 -21.19
CA SER A 293 -11.59 -0.67 -21.45
C SER A 293 -12.29 0.68 -21.58
N PHE A 294 -11.67 1.72 -21.04
CA PHE A 294 -12.18 3.10 -21.08
C PHE A 294 -11.12 4.01 -21.67
N LEU A 295 -11.49 4.68 -22.76
CA LEU A 295 -10.70 5.76 -23.35
C LEU A 295 -10.88 7.03 -22.51
N ILE A 296 -9.76 7.57 -22.04
CA ILE A 296 -9.69 8.83 -21.30
C ILE A 296 -8.88 9.81 -22.14
N ASP A 297 -9.61 10.53 -22.99
CA ASP A 297 -9.07 11.45 -23.98
C ASP A 297 -8.77 12.85 -23.39
N VAL A 298 -8.12 13.70 -24.18
CA VAL A 298 -7.97 15.13 -23.89
C VAL A 298 -9.35 15.78 -23.75
N PRO A 299 -9.51 16.70 -22.78
CA PRO A 299 -10.81 17.28 -22.49
C PRO A 299 -11.31 18.19 -23.62
N GLY A 300 -12.59 18.04 -23.97
CA GLY A 300 -13.30 19.00 -24.86
C GLY A 300 -13.55 20.35 -24.18
N ALA A 301 -14.05 21.35 -24.91
CA ALA A 301 -14.22 22.72 -24.39
C ALA A 301 -15.03 22.77 -23.08
N GLN A 302 -16.21 22.14 -23.04
CA GLN A 302 -17.03 22.11 -21.82
C GLN A 302 -16.31 21.40 -20.65
N GLN A 303 -15.58 20.32 -20.94
CA GLN A 303 -14.82 19.61 -19.91
C GLN A 303 -13.66 20.46 -19.38
N ARG A 304 -12.98 21.23 -20.24
CA ARG A 304 -11.93 22.17 -19.83
C ARG A 304 -12.47 23.28 -18.93
N GLU A 305 -13.66 23.80 -19.23
CA GLU A 305 -14.35 24.76 -18.37
C GLU A 305 -14.54 24.19 -16.95
N GLU A 306 -15.09 22.98 -16.85
CA GLU A 306 -15.30 22.29 -15.57
C GLU A 306 -13.99 22.03 -14.83
N ILE A 307 -12.95 21.58 -15.55
CA ILE A 307 -11.62 21.33 -14.97
C ILE A 307 -11.03 22.63 -14.41
N LEU A 308 -11.05 23.72 -15.18
CA LEU A 308 -10.54 25.03 -14.76
C LEU A 308 -11.28 25.56 -13.53
N ARG A 309 -12.62 25.44 -13.50
CA ARG A 309 -13.44 25.84 -12.35
C ARG A 309 -13.06 25.05 -11.09
N LYS A 310 -12.80 23.75 -11.22
CA LYS A 310 -12.38 22.90 -10.10
C LYS A 310 -10.97 23.24 -9.61
N ILE A 311 -10.02 23.42 -10.53
CA ILE A 311 -8.63 23.78 -10.19
C ILE A 311 -8.57 25.12 -9.44
N LEU A 312 -9.33 26.12 -9.88
CA LEU A 312 -9.32 27.47 -9.30
C LEU A 312 -10.33 27.66 -8.16
N SER A 313 -11.09 26.62 -7.78
CA SER A 313 -12.15 26.73 -6.76
C SER A 313 -11.65 27.12 -5.37
N HIS A 314 -10.38 26.84 -5.07
CA HIS A 314 -9.74 27.16 -3.79
C HIS A 314 -8.82 28.39 -3.85
N GLU A 315 -8.72 29.04 -5.00
CA GLU A 315 -7.82 30.16 -5.25
C GLU A 315 -8.55 31.51 -5.20
N VAL A 316 -7.84 32.57 -4.80
CA VAL A 316 -8.39 33.93 -4.80
C VAL A 316 -8.37 34.47 -6.23
N THR A 317 -9.53 34.54 -6.86
CA THR A 317 -9.69 34.93 -8.26
C THR A 317 -10.63 36.14 -8.40
N GLU A 318 -10.41 36.96 -9.43
CA GLU A 318 -11.45 37.88 -9.90
C GLU A 318 -12.56 37.11 -10.64
N GLU A 319 -13.59 37.79 -11.14
CA GLU A 319 -14.59 37.15 -12.01
C GLU A 319 -13.95 36.70 -13.33
N LEU A 320 -13.59 35.41 -13.41
CA LEU A 320 -13.00 34.80 -14.60
C LEU A 320 -14.08 34.24 -15.53
N ASP A 321 -13.97 34.56 -16.83
CA ASP A 321 -14.76 33.91 -17.88
C ASP A 321 -14.15 32.55 -18.25
N PHE A 322 -14.62 31.49 -17.59
CA PHE A 322 -14.20 30.12 -17.86
C PHE A 322 -14.59 29.64 -19.27
N VAL A 323 -15.65 30.19 -19.88
CA VAL A 323 -16.07 29.82 -21.23
C VAL A 323 -15.05 30.33 -22.23
N GLN A 324 -14.59 31.57 -22.10
CA GLN A 324 -13.50 32.11 -22.92
C GLN A 324 -12.21 31.30 -22.72
N LEU A 325 -11.80 31.05 -21.47
CA LEU A 325 -10.59 30.26 -21.17
C LEU A 325 -10.63 28.86 -21.79
N SER A 326 -11.80 28.21 -21.78
CA SER A 326 -11.96 26.89 -22.39
C SER A 326 -11.70 26.89 -23.90
N LYS A 327 -12.04 27.98 -24.59
CA LYS A 327 -11.80 28.16 -26.04
C LYS A 327 -10.32 28.45 -26.31
N GLU A 328 -9.68 29.22 -25.44
CA GLU A 328 -8.27 29.58 -25.60
C GLU A 328 -7.30 28.44 -25.26
N THR A 329 -7.75 27.41 -24.54
CA THR A 329 -6.96 26.26 -24.07
C THR A 329 -7.21 24.99 -24.89
N GLU A 330 -7.49 25.13 -26.19
CA GLU A 330 -7.65 23.97 -27.08
C GLU A 330 -6.38 23.11 -27.13
N GLY A 331 -6.54 21.79 -27.04
CA GLY A 331 -5.43 20.83 -27.00
C GLY A 331 -4.72 20.69 -25.65
N TYR A 332 -5.16 21.39 -24.60
CA TYR A 332 -4.56 21.25 -23.27
C TYR A 332 -5.07 19.97 -22.58
N SER A 333 -4.16 19.18 -22.01
CA SER A 333 -4.49 18.09 -21.09
C SER A 333 -4.86 18.63 -19.70
N GLY A 334 -5.42 17.78 -18.83
CA GLY A 334 -5.71 18.16 -17.45
C GLY A 334 -4.47 18.60 -16.68
N SER A 335 -3.33 17.95 -16.93
CA SER A 335 -2.02 18.37 -16.39
C SER A 335 -1.57 19.72 -16.93
N ASP A 336 -1.74 19.98 -18.23
CA ASP A 336 -1.35 21.27 -18.83
C ASP A 336 -2.20 22.41 -18.28
N LEU A 337 -3.51 22.22 -18.09
CA LEU A 337 -4.40 23.21 -17.47
C LEU A 337 -3.99 23.52 -16.03
N LYS A 338 -3.60 22.50 -15.27
CA LYS A 338 -3.09 22.69 -13.90
C LYS A 338 -1.79 23.48 -13.88
N GLU A 339 -0.88 23.18 -14.80
CA GLU A 339 0.38 23.94 -14.91
C GLU A 339 0.15 25.37 -15.39
N LEU A 340 -0.81 25.58 -16.31
CA LEU A 340 -1.23 26.91 -16.75
C LEU A 340 -1.74 27.76 -15.58
N CYS A 341 -2.65 27.22 -14.75
CA CYS A 341 -3.13 27.90 -13.56
C CYS A 341 -2.00 28.17 -12.55
N ARG A 342 -1.10 27.20 -12.35
CA ARG A 342 0.06 27.35 -11.45
C ARG A 342 1.01 28.45 -11.94
N ALA A 343 1.29 28.51 -13.24
CA ALA A 343 2.11 29.56 -13.84
C ALA A 343 1.45 30.94 -13.73
N ALA A 344 0.13 31.01 -13.91
CA ALA A 344 -0.64 32.25 -13.75
C ALA A 344 -0.61 32.78 -12.31
N LEU A 345 -0.69 31.88 -11.31
CA LEU A 345 -0.59 32.23 -9.88
C LEU A 345 0.79 32.78 -9.48
N LEU A 346 1.83 32.58 -10.29
CA LEU A 346 3.16 33.14 -10.04
C LEU A 346 3.22 34.64 -10.32
N ALA A 347 2.36 35.18 -11.20
CA ALA A 347 2.39 36.60 -11.58
C ALA A 347 2.11 37.53 -10.39
N PRO A 348 1.05 37.34 -9.56
CA PRO A 348 0.86 38.12 -8.33
C PRO A 348 2.05 38.07 -7.37
N VAL A 349 2.72 36.92 -7.27
CA VAL A 349 3.88 36.72 -6.38
C VAL A 349 5.09 37.50 -6.89
N GLN A 350 5.37 37.44 -8.20
CA GLN A 350 6.47 38.19 -8.81
C GLN A 350 6.28 39.70 -8.64
N GLU A 351 5.05 40.20 -8.82
CA GLU A 351 4.72 41.61 -8.60
C GLU A 351 4.95 42.05 -7.15
N LEU A 352 4.58 41.21 -6.17
CA LEU A 352 4.82 41.50 -4.76
C LEU A 352 6.33 41.59 -4.46
N ILE A 353 7.11 40.61 -4.94
CA ILE A 353 8.57 40.60 -4.75
C ILE A 353 9.23 41.83 -5.41
N GLU A 354 8.77 42.22 -6.60
CA GLU A 354 9.25 43.44 -7.26
C GLU A 354 8.90 44.69 -6.45
N GLN A 355 7.71 44.78 -5.88
CA GLN A 355 7.30 45.89 -5.02
C GLN A 355 8.13 45.97 -3.73
N GLU A 356 8.41 44.84 -3.09
CA GLU A 356 9.30 44.75 -1.93
C GLU A 356 10.73 45.17 -2.27
N SER A 357 11.24 44.77 -3.44
CA SER A 357 12.59 45.15 -3.87
C SER A 357 12.73 46.66 -4.12
N ARG A 358 11.65 47.32 -4.58
CA ARG A 358 11.60 48.77 -4.83
C ARG A 358 11.31 49.58 -3.58
N SER A 359 10.64 48.98 -2.60
CA SER A 359 10.22 49.64 -1.36
C SER A 359 11.16 49.20 -0.24
N GLU A 360 12.12 50.03 0.19
CA GLU A 360 13.07 49.72 1.29
C GLU A 360 12.42 49.42 2.67
N LYS A 361 11.08 49.31 2.74
CA LYS A 361 10.30 49.01 3.94
C LYS A 361 10.00 47.50 4.02
N ARG A 362 10.53 46.86 5.07
CA ARG A 362 10.30 45.45 5.47
C ARG A 362 8.89 45.15 6.01
N HIS A 363 7.89 45.92 5.62
CA HIS A 363 6.52 45.80 6.12
C HIS A 363 5.54 45.88 4.94
N CYS A 364 5.68 44.95 4.00
CA CYS A 364 4.64 44.68 3.02
C CYS A 364 3.70 43.62 3.62
N SER A 365 2.39 43.83 3.47
CA SER A 365 1.39 42.81 3.77
C SER A 365 1.61 41.61 2.86
N ASN A 366 1.52 40.39 3.40
CA ASN A 366 1.57 39.15 2.60
C ASN A 366 0.30 38.93 1.74
N ASP A 367 -0.48 39.97 1.50
CA ASP A 367 -1.74 39.91 0.78
C ASP A 367 -1.44 39.94 -0.73
N LEU A 368 -1.60 38.78 -1.37
CA LEU A 368 -1.53 38.66 -2.81
C LEU A 368 -2.78 39.25 -3.45
N ARG A 369 -2.61 39.94 -4.58
CA ARG A 369 -3.75 40.36 -5.41
C ARG A 369 -4.47 39.12 -5.99
N PRO A 370 -5.79 39.21 -6.26
CA PRO A 370 -6.51 38.14 -6.93
C PRO A 370 -5.94 37.87 -8.33
N LEU A 371 -6.10 36.61 -8.78
CA LEU A 371 -5.74 36.17 -10.12
C LEU A 371 -6.65 36.81 -11.17
N LYS A 372 -6.07 37.35 -12.24
CA LYS A 372 -6.78 38.00 -13.35
C LYS A 372 -6.74 37.18 -14.63
N MET A 373 -7.65 37.49 -15.54
CA MET A 373 -7.67 36.88 -16.87
C MET A 373 -6.34 37.08 -17.61
N ASP A 374 -5.78 38.29 -17.54
CA ASP A 374 -4.52 38.63 -18.21
C ASP A 374 -3.34 37.78 -17.75
N ASP A 375 -3.33 37.34 -16.48
CA ASP A 375 -2.26 36.49 -15.95
C ASP A 375 -2.29 35.11 -16.58
N ILE A 376 -3.48 34.56 -16.79
CA ILE A 376 -3.69 33.26 -17.43
C ILE A 376 -3.31 33.34 -18.91
N ILE A 377 -3.70 34.42 -19.60
CA ILE A 377 -3.34 34.65 -21.00
C ILE A 377 -1.82 34.80 -21.15
N LYS A 378 -1.16 35.54 -20.26
CA LYS A 378 0.32 35.65 -20.22
C LYS A 378 0.96 34.29 -19.95
N ALA A 379 0.45 33.52 -19.00
CA ALA A 379 0.96 32.19 -18.65
C ALA A 379 0.90 31.21 -19.83
N LYS A 380 -0.05 31.40 -20.77
CA LYS A 380 -0.16 30.60 -21.99
C LYS A 380 1.08 30.68 -22.89
N THR A 381 1.84 31.77 -22.81
CA THR A 381 3.12 31.88 -23.53
C THR A 381 4.22 30.99 -22.94
N MET A 382 4.07 30.56 -21.69
CA MET A 382 5.03 29.73 -20.96
C MET A 382 4.67 28.24 -21.00
N VAL A 383 3.38 27.92 -21.13
CA VAL A 383 2.87 26.53 -21.10
C VAL A 383 2.35 26.13 -22.47
N THR A 384 3.07 25.25 -23.15
CA THR A 384 2.66 24.66 -24.44
C THR A 384 1.65 23.53 -24.23
N PRO A 385 0.62 23.39 -25.10
CA PRO A 385 -0.29 22.25 -25.05
C PRO A 385 0.47 20.96 -25.37
N THR A 386 0.29 19.94 -24.52
CA THR A 386 0.88 18.61 -24.71
C THR A 386 -0.18 17.60 -25.16
N GLY A 387 -1.46 17.96 -25.10
CA GLY A 387 -2.58 17.09 -25.46
C GLY A 387 -2.74 16.93 -26.97
N GLU A 388 -2.32 15.79 -27.51
CA GLU A 388 -2.85 15.28 -28.77
C GLU A 388 -4.16 14.54 -28.50
N SER A 389 -5.17 14.71 -29.36
CA SER A 389 -6.39 13.91 -29.28
C SER A 389 -6.05 12.43 -29.35
N ALA A 390 -6.80 11.55 -28.68
CA ALA A 390 -6.53 10.13 -28.69
C ALA A 390 -6.58 9.55 -30.11
N ASN A 391 -7.44 10.11 -30.97
CA ASN A 391 -7.50 9.74 -32.38
C ASN A 391 -6.21 10.11 -33.12
N ASP A 392 -5.72 11.34 -32.97
CA ASP A 392 -4.48 11.78 -33.64
C ASP A 392 -3.26 11.07 -33.06
N TYR A 393 -3.26 10.85 -31.75
CA TYR A 393 -2.23 10.09 -31.04
C TYR A 393 -2.17 8.64 -31.53
N LEU A 394 -3.32 7.96 -31.63
CA LEU A 394 -3.40 6.60 -32.15
C LEU A 394 -3.05 6.54 -33.64
N MET A 395 -3.51 7.49 -34.46
CA MET A 395 -3.15 7.58 -35.87
C MET A 395 -1.64 7.79 -36.04
N ARG A 396 -1.01 8.65 -35.23
CA ARG A 396 0.44 8.88 -35.28
C ARG A 396 1.24 7.66 -34.84
N CYS A 397 0.81 6.96 -33.79
CA CYS A 397 1.55 5.83 -33.23
C CYS A 397 1.29 4.50 -33.95
N THR A 398 0.12 4.30 -34.54
CA THR A 398 -0.33 3.01 -35.08
C THR A 398 -0.87 3.08 -36.51
N GLY A 399 -1.20 4.27 -37.02
CA GLY A 399 -1.90 4.45 -38.29
C GLY A 399 -3.40 4.13 -38.24
N MET A 400 -3.97 3.91 -37.06
CA MET A 400 -5.37 3.53 -36.86
C MET A 400 -6.16 4.61 -36.11
N SER A 401 -7.44 4.76 -36.45
CA SER A 401 -8.34 5.67 -35.74
C SER A 401 -8.74 5.13 -34.36
N ALA A 402 -9.19 6.01 -33.46
CA ALA A 402 -9.67 5.64 -32.13
C ALA A 402 -10.84 4.65 -32.19
N ASP A 403 -11.74 4.80 -33.16
CA ASP A 403 -12.87 3.89 -33.36
C ASP A 403 -12.45 2.51 -33.87
N GLU A 404 -11.49 2.44 -34.79
CA GLU A 404 -10.93 1.18 -35.27
C GLU A 404 -10.19 0.45 -34.15
N PHE A 405 -9.43 1.19 -33.34
CA PHE A 405 -8.72 0.62 -32.20
C PHE A 405 -9.69 0.17 -31.10
N ALA A 406 -10.74 0.94 -30.81
CA ALA A 406 -11.80 0.54 -29.89
C ALA A 406 -12.56 -0.69 -30.41
N LYS A 407 -12.78 -0.80 -31.72
CA LYS A 407 -13.31 -2.03 -32.34
C LYS A 407 -12.34 -3.19 -32.18
N LEU A 408 -11.03 -3.03 -32.34
CA LEU A 408 -10.07 -4.10 -32.08
C LEU A 408 -10.08 -4.56 -30.61
N LEU A 409 -10.14 -3.61 -29.67
CA LEU A 409 -10.28 -3.94 -28.25
C LEU A 409 -11.59 -4.69 -27.99
N ASN A 410 -12.71 -4.23 -28.56
CA ASN A 410 -14.03 -4.85 -28.38
C ASN A 410 -14.21 -6.17 -29.14
N ILE A 411 -13.59 -6.36 -30.31
CA ILE A 411 -13.62 -7.60 -31.09
C ILE A 411 -12.89 -8.71 -30.32
N ASN A 412 -11.80 -8.38 -29.64
CA ASN A 412 -11.11 -9.32 -28.73
C ASN A 412 -11.94 -9.67 -27.47
N HIS A 413 -13.05 -8.97 -27.21
CA HIS A 413 -13.97 -9.25 -26.10
C HIS A 413 -15.21 -10.07 -26.52
N GLN A 414 -15.45 -10.29 -27.84
CA GLN A 414 -16.58 -11.08 -28.35
C GLN A 414 -16.21 -12.52 -28.77
N SER A 415 -14.94 -12.93 -28.64
CA SER A 415 -14.44 -14.28 -28.97
C SER A 415 -14.38 -15.22 -27.78
#